data_AF-A0A498S5K7-F1
#
_entry.id   AF-A0A498S5K7-F1
#
_cell.length_a   1.000
_cell.length_b   1.000
_cell.length_c   1.000
_cell.angle_alpha   90.00
_cell.angle_beta   90.00
_cell.angle_gamma   90.00
#
_symmetry.space_group_name_H-M   'P 1'
#
loop_
_entity.id
_entity.type
_entity.pdbx_description
1 polymer ?
#
loop_
_entity_poly.entity_id
_entity_poly.type
_entity_poly.pdbx_seq_one_letter_code
_entity_poly.pdbx_strand_id
1 'polypeptide(L)'
;MGLDFIVRVAYQCGTIFQVFHKGPDGKAKALKSTHDLSSFSFFQRSSVQEFMIFTGKLLVERSALSSRSSVKENEYFCHIFIRQDGLSGICITDAEYQQRVAFTMLRRILDDFAAKVPSFQWAQIKTEKDCTYTGLPELLVKWQNPREADAMTRVQEEVEETKVVLHNTIQSVLERGEKLDDLIAASEGLSNQSKLFYTQARKMNKCCGWT
;
A
#
# COMPACT_ATOMS: atom_id res chain seq x y z
N MET A 1 -22.27 5.94 -11.75
CA MET A 1 -21.34 6.96 -11.22
C MET A 1 -20.80 6.53 -9.86
N GLY A 2 -20.25 5.33 -9.81
CA GLY A 2 -19.51 4.79 -8.69
C GLY A 2 -18.55 3.76 -9.25
N LEU A 3 -17.51 3.46 -8.47
CA LEU A 3 -16.24 2.80 -8.83
C LEU A 3 -15.36 3.77 -9.60
N ASP A 4 -15.95 4.71 -10.32
CA ASP A 4 -15.27 5.87 -10.87
C ASP A 4 -14.82 6.90 -9.81
N PHE A 5 -15.13 6.69 -8.52
CA PHE A 5 -14.85 7.66 -7.45
C PHE A 5 -13.81 7.21 -6.42
N ILE A 6 -13.03 6.18 -6.78
CA ILE A 6 -11.61 6.11 -6.41
C ILE A 6 -10.72 6.48 -7.63
N VAL A 7 -11.33 6.84 -8.78
CA VAL A 7 -10.73 6.78 -10.13
C VAL A 7 -10.67 8.14 -10.82
N ARG A 8 -10.47 9.23 -10.08
CA ARG A 8 -10.06 10.49 -10.71
C ARG A 8 -9.02 11.19 -9.86
N VAL A 9 -7.75 11.00 -10.22
CA VAL A 9 -6.80 12.09 -10.52
C VAL A 9 -5.63 11.55 -11.33
N ALA A 10 -5.67 11.90 -12.61
CA ALA A 10 -4.62 12.52 -13.39
C ALA A 10 -3.27 12.76 -12.67
N TYR A 11 -2.25 12.02 -13.10
CA TYR A 11 -0.83 12.37 -13.05
C TYR A 11 -0.27 12.68 -11.65
N GLN A 12 -0.01 11.64 -10.85
CA GLN A 12 1.18 11.63 -9.98
C GLN A 12 1.39 10.24 -9.37
N CYS A 13 2.45 9.61 -9.86
CA CYS A 13 3.22 8.55 -9.25
C CYS A 13 3.09 8.45 -7.71
N GLY A 14 2.91 7.23 -7.18
CA GLY A 14 3.04 6.89 -5.76
C GLY A 14 2.13 7.68 -4.82
N THR A 15 0.87 7.26 -4.66
CA THR A 15 -0.13 7.99 -3.86
C THR A 15 0.01 7.71 -2.36
N ILE A 16 0.46 6.51 -1.96
CA ILE A 16 0.51 6.09 -0.56
C ILE A 16 1.70 5.16 -0.35
N PHE A 17 2.50 5.42 0.70
CA PHE A 17 3.55 4.51 1.19
C PHE A 17 3.32 4.12 2.63
N GLN A 18 3.49 2.84 2.91
CA GLN A 18 3.29 2.28 4.24
C GLN A 18 4.43 1.32 4.58
N VAL A 19 4.93 1.44 5.79
CA VAL A 19 5.95 0.57 6.37
C VAL A 19 5.29 -0.24 7.48
N PHE A 20 5.37 -1.56 7.37
CA PHE A 20 4.88 -2.52 8.34
C PHE A 20 6.01 -3.41 8.85
N HIS A 21 5.79 -4.02 10.00
CA HIS A 21 6.55 -5.17 10.46
C HIS A 21 5.62 -6.38 10.56
N LYS A 22 5.95 -7.45 9.83
CA LYS A 22 5.30 -8.76 9.92
C LYS A 22 5.95 -9.57 11.04
N GLY A 23 5.21 -9.79 12.13
CA GLY A 23 5.67 -10.57 13.26
C GLY A 23 5.77 -12.08 12.96
N PRO A 24 6.41 -12.86 13.84
CA PRO A 24 6.48 -14.32 13.71
C PRO A 24 5.11 -15.01 13.76
N ASP A 25 4.11 -14.37 14.36
CA ASP A 25 2.70 -14.77 14.38
C ASP A 25 1.97 -14.50 13.04
N GLY A 26 2.67 -13.94 12.06
CA GLY A 26 2.14 -13.59 10.75
C GLY A 26 1.37 -12.27 10.72
N LYS A 27 1.17 -11.61 11.87
CA LYS A 27 0.42 -10.36 11.99
C LYS A 27 1.25 -9.17 11.56
N ALA A 28 0.60 -8.19 10.93
CA ALA A 28 1.26 -6.97 10.46
C ALA A 28 1.00 -5.81 11.41
N LYS A 29 2.07 -5.14 11.83
CA LYS A 29 2.02 -3.91 12.64
C LYS A 29 2.47 -2.71 11.80
N ALA A 30 1.63 -1.69 11.70
CA ALA A 30 1.99 -0.44 11.05
C ALA A 30 3.08 0.28 11.85
N LEU A 31 4.18 0.65 11.19
CA LEU A 31 5.28 1.41 11.79
C LEU A 31 5.19 2.88 11.39
N LYS A 32 4.98 3.16 10.10
CA LYS A 32 4.83 4.52 9.57
C LYS A 32 4.09 4.51 8.24
N SER A 33 3.29 5.54 7.98
CA SER A 33 2.66 5.76 6.68
C SER A 33 2.79 7.21 6.23
N THR A 34 2.70 7.42 4.91
CA THR A 34 2.56 8.73 4.28
C THR A 34 1.66 8.58 3.06
N HIS A 35 0.95 9.65 2.71
CA HIS A 35 -0.04 9.62 1.65
C HIS A 35 -0.18 11.01 1.04
N ASP A 36 -0.43 11.04 -0.26
CA ASP A 36 -0.92 12.18 -1.00
C ASP A 36 -2.32 11.85 -1.52
N LEU A 37 -3.34 12.37 -0.82
CA LEU A 37 -4.75 12.19 -1.20
C LEU A 37 -5.34 13.50 -1.72
N SER A 38 -4.50 14.43 -2.19
CA SER A 38 -4.93 15.73 -2.72
C SER A 38 -5.95 15.59 -3.85
N SER A 39 -5.83 14.49 -4.59
CA SER A 39 -6.73 14.01 -5.62
C SER A 39 -8.17 13.75 -5.17
N PHE A 40 -8.37 13.29 -3.94
CA PHE A 40 -9.68 12.93 -3.44
C PHE A 40 -10.38 14.16 -2.84
N SER A 41 -11.71 14.16 -2.94
CA SER A 41 -12.55 15.13 -2.22
C SER A 41 -12.21 15.13 -0.74
N PHE A 42 -12.13 16.32 -0.14
CA PHE A 42 -11.74 16.51 1.27
C PHE A 42 -12.48 15.56 2.24
N PHE A 43 -13.79 15.39 2.04
CA PHE A 43 -14.64 14.54 2.88
C PHE A 43 -14.42 13.02 2.74
N GLN A 44 -13.70 12.59 1.70
CA GLN A 44 -13.43 11.17 1.42
C GLN A 44 -12.02 10.76 1.82
N ARG A 45 -11.08 11.71 1.94
CA ARG A 45 -9.66 11.44 2.21
C ARG A 45 -9.45 10.55 3.42
N SER A 46 -10.16 10.82 4.53
CA SER A 46 -10.07 9.99 5.74
C SER A 46 -10.48 8.53 5.48
N SER A 47 -11.58 8.32 4.78
CA SER A 47 -12.06 6.97 4.47
C SER A 47 -11.17 6.21 3.50
N VAL A 48 -10.62 6.92 2.50
CA VAL A 48 -9.63 6.34 1.59
C VAL A 48 -8.36 5.95 2.35
N GLN A 49 -7.85 6.84 3.20
CA GLN A 49 -6.66 6.56 4.01
C GLN A 49 -6.84 5.32 4.88
N GLU A 50 -7.94 5.25 5.64
CA GLU A 50 -8.25 4.09 6.50
C GLU A 50 -8.33 2.79 5.69
N PHE A 51 -9.02 2.83 4.54
CA PHE A 51 -9.15 1.67 3.67
C PHE A 51 -7.80 1.20 3.12
N MET A 52 -6.95 2.13 2.69
CA MET A 52 -5.64 1.79 2.13
C MET A 52 -4.69 1.24 3.17
N ILE A 53 -4.75 1.71 4.43
CA ILE A 53 -4.00 1.14 5.55
C ILE A 53 -4.49 -0.27 5.86
N PHE A 54 -5.81 -0.49 5.88
CA PHE A 54 -6.40 -1.81 6.07
C PHE A 54 -5.97 -2.79 4.98
N THR A 55 -6.07 -2.39 3.70
CA THR A 55 -5.63 -3.20 2.56
C THR A 55 -4.15 -3.51 2.66
N GLY A 56 -3.32 -2.53 2.98
CA GLY A 56 -1.89 -2.74 3.16
C GLY A 56 -1.58 -3.78 4.24
N LYS A 57 -2.19 -3.62 5.42
CA LYS A 57 -2.07 -4.58 6.53
C LYS A 57 -2.47 -6.00 6.10
N LEU A 58 -3.64 -6.14 5.47
CA LEU A 58 -4.16 -7.41 4.97
C LEU A 58 -3.17 -8.08 3.99
N LEU A 59 -2.66 -7.32 3.01
CA LEU A 59 -1.74 -7.86 2.00
C LEU A 59 -0.41 -8.33 2.61
N VAL A 60 0.11 -7.63 3.63
CA VAL A 60 1.30 -8.08 4.36
C VAL A 60 1.02 -9.34 5.18
N GLU A 61 -0.14 -9.43 5.82
CA GLU A 61 -0.53 -10.63 6.58
C GLU A 61 -0.66 -11.87 5.68
N ARG A 62 -1.13 -11.70 4.44
CA ARG A 62 -1.30 -12.79 3.46
C ARG A 62 -0.05 -13.13 2.65
N SER A 63 0.94 -12.25 2.63
CA SER A 63 2.19 -12.47 1.88
C SER A 63 3.23 -13.22 2.70
N ALA A 64 4.07 -14.02 2.03
CA ALA A 64 5.18 -14.73 2.65
C ALA A 64 6.34 -13.78 3.00
N LEU A 65 7.21 -14.18 3.92
CA LEU A 65 8.49 -13.49 4.14
C LEU A 65 9.39 -13.58 2.90
N SER A 66 10.28 -12.60 2.73
CA SER A 66 11.20 -12.53 1.57
C SER A 66 10.46 -12.58 0.22
N SER A 67 9.31 -11.93 0.13
CA SER A 67 8.45 -11.97 -1.05
C SER A 67 8.29 -10.60 -1.70
N ARG A 68 8.05 -10.62 -3.02
CA ARG A 68 7.64 -9.46 -3.81
C ARG A 68 6.36 -9.82 -4.53
N SER A 69 5.31 -9.04 -4.31
CA SER A 69 4.02 -9.25 -4.96
C SER A 69 3.42 -7.94 -5.43
N SER A 70 2.57 -8.01 -6.44
CA SER A 70 1.78 -6.88 -6.94
C SER A 70 0.34 -7.34 -7.03
N VAL A 71 -0.57 -6.53 -6.51
CA VAL A 71 -2.00 -6.80 -6.55
C VAL A 71 -2.63 -5.71 -7.38
N LYS A 72 -3.17 -6.08 -8.54
CA LYS A 72 -3.97 -5.20 -9.36
C LYS A 72 -5.36 -5.07 -8.75
N GLU A 73 -5.91 -3.87 -8.71
CA GLU A 73 -7.30 -3.61 -8.38
C GLU A 73 -7.78 -2.44 -9.25
N ASN A 74 -8.57 -2.75 -10.28
CA ASN A 74 -8.96 -1.81 -11.35
C ASN A 74 -7.73 -1.23 -12.08
N GLU A 75 -7.55 0.10 -12.05
CA GLU A 75 -6.44 0.84 -12.68
C GLU A 75 -5.24 1.06 -11.74
N TYR A 76 -5.30 0.51 -10.53
CA TYR A 76 -4.26 0.67 -9.52
C TYR A 76 -3.50 -0.64 -9.28
N PHE A 77 -2.25 -0.50 -8.85
CA PHE A 77 -1.41 -1.57 -8.36
C PHE A 77 -0.97 -1.30 -6.93
N CYS A 78 -1.16 -2.29 -6.07
CA CYS A 78 -0.54 -2.35 -4.76
C CYS A 78 0.72 -3.23 -4.88
N HIS A 79 1.91 -2.63 -4.81
CA HIS A 79 3.16 -3.37 -4.78
C HIS A 79 3.59 -3.59 -3.33
N ILE A 80 3.95 -4.82 -2.99
CA ILE A 80 4.30 -5.28 -1.65
C ILE A 80 5.69 -5.89 -1.70
N PHE A 81 6.59 -5.39 -0.86
CA PHE A 81 7.92 -5.97 -0.67
C PHE A 81 8.11 -6.32 0.81
N ILE A 82 8.34 -7.60 1.09
CA ILE A 82 8.58 -8.11 2.44
C ILE A 82 10.00 -8.65 2.52
N ARG A 83 10.80 -8.11 3.44
CA ARG A 83 12.16 -8.59 3.74
C ARG A 83 12.14 -9.86 4.59
N GLN A 84 13.30 -10.50 4.72
CA GLN A 84 13.45 -11.70 5.54
C GLN A 84 13.22 -11.44 7.03
N ASP A 85 13.55 -10.24 7.51
CA ASP A 85 13.35 -9.78 8.90
C ASP A 85 11.92 -9.29 9.17
N GLY A 86 10.98 -9.49 8.24
CA GLY A 86 9.58 -9.09 8.38
C GLY A 86 9.32 -7.60 8.11
N LEU A 87 10.36 -6.78 7.89
CA LEU A 87 10.17 -5.39 7.50
C LEU A 87 9.55 -5.33 6.10
N SER A 88 8.43 -4.65 5.99
CA SER A 88 7.55 -4.70 4.83
C SER A 88 7.22 -3.31 4.33
N GLY A 89 7.32 -3.09 3.03
CA GLY A 89 6.99 -1.85 2.36
C GLY A 89 5.85 -2.07 1.38
N ILE A 90 4.89 -1.15 1.38
CA ILE A 90 3.77 -1.16 0.44
C ILE A 90 3.69 0.19 -0.25
N CYS A 91 3.49 0.16 -1.56
CA CYS A 91 3.12 1.33 -2.33
C CYS A 91 1.92 1.08 -3.20
N ILE A 92 1.07 2.11 -3.32
CA ILE A 92 -0.10 2.10 -4.20
C ILE A 92 0.14 3.12 -5.30
N THR A 93 0.09 2.65 -6.54
CA THR A 93 0.37 3.45 -7.74
C THR A 93 -0.70 3.19 -8.79
N ASP A 94 -0.78 4.06 -9.79
CA ASP A 94 -1.51 3.78 -11.03
C ASP A 94 -0.79 2.72 -11.87
N ALA A 95 -1.41 2.35 -12.99
CA ALA A 95 -0.86 1.41 -13.98
C ALA A 95 0.26 2.00 -14.86
N GLU A 96 0.40 3.33 -14.90
CA GLU A 96 1.44 4.01 -15.69
C GLU A 96 2.79 3.95 -14.97
N TYR A 97 2.76 3.89 -13.64
CA TYR A 97 3.96 3.77 -12.83
C TYR A 97 4.61 2.39 -12.99
N GLN A 98 5.84 2.40 -13.49
CA GLN A 98 6.56 1.17 -13.79
C GLN A 98 6.82 0.36 -12.52
N GLN A 99 6.41 -0.91 -12.54
CA GLN A 99 6.61 -1.86 -11.45
C GLN A 99 8.06 -1.91 -10.96
N ARG A 100 9.03 -1.86 -11.87
CA ARG A 100 10.47 -1.83 -11.53
C ARG A 100 10.82 -0.64 -10.63
N VAL A 101 10.33 0.55 -11.00
CA VAL A 101 10.57 1.79 -10.25
C VAL A 101 9.93 1.69 -8.86
N ALA A 102 8.71 1.13 -8.77
CA ALA A 102 8.03 0.89 -7.50
C ALA A 102 8.83 -0.01 -6.55
N PHE A 103 9.36 -1.15 -7.01
CA PHE A 103 10.15 -2.03 -6.15
C PHE A 103 11.52 -1.43 -5.77
N THR A 104 12.17 -0.69 -6.66
CA THR A 104 13.40 0.04 -6.33
C THR A 104 13.14 1.07 -5.22
N MET A 105 12.02 1.78 -5.34
CA MET A 105 11.56 2.72 -4.33
C MET A 105 11.29 2.06 -2.98
N LEU A 106 10.52 0.97 -2.97
CA LEU A 106 10.26 0.22 -1.74
C LEU A 106 11.56 -0.24 -1.08
N ARG A 107 12.52 -0.76 -1.84
CA ARG A 107 13.84 -1.16 -1.30
C ARG A 107 14.55 0.02 -0.63
N ARG A 108 14.67 1.16 -1.32
CA ARG A 108 15.36 2.34 -0.77
C ARG A 108 14.67 2.89 0.48
N ILE A 109 13.35 2.94 0.48
CA ILE A 109 12.58 3.39 1.66
C ILE A 109 12.81 2.46 2.84
N LEU A 110 12.77 1.14 2.63
CA LEU A 110 13.00 0.17 3.69
C LEU A 110 14.44 0.22 4.22
N ASP A 111 15.42 0.44 3.34
CA ASP A 111 16.83 0.58 3.73
C ASP A 111 17.08 1.87 4.54
N ASP A 112 16.52 3.01 4.10
CA ASP A 112 16.58 4.28 4.85
C ASP A 112 15.83 4.19 6.20
N PHE A 113 14.68 3.51 6.23
CA PHE A 113 13.94 3.25 7.45
C PHE A 113 14.74 2.40 8.43
N ALA A 114 15.30 1.27 7.96
CA ALA A 114 16.09 0.35 8.80
C ALA A 114 17.37 1.00 9.34
N ALA A 115 17.97 1.94 8.59
CA ALA A 115 19.13 2.70 9.04
C ALA A 115 18.80 3.67 10.18
N LYS A 116 17.61 4.28 10.17
CA LYS A 116 17.19 5.28 11.17
C LYS A 116 16.40 4.69 12.34
N VAL A 117 15.69 3.59 12.11
CA VAL A 117 14.89 2.87 13.10
C VAL A 117 15.32 1.40 13.11
N PRO A 118 16.32 1.04 13.95
CA PRO A 118 16.82 -0.33 14.04
C PRO A 118 15.77 -1.33 14.54
N SER A 119 15.96 -2.61 14.22
CA SER A 119 14.99 -3.68 14.49
C SER A 119 14.56 -3.83 15.95
N PHE A 120 15.47 -3.58 16.90
CA PHE A 120 15.15 -3.67 18.33
C PHE A 120 14.10 -2.61 18.79
N GLN A 121 13.95 -1.52 18.05
CA GLN A 121 12.96 -0.47 18.36
C GLN A 121 11.57 -0.81 17.80
N TRP A 122 11.48 -1.68 16.79
CA TRP A 122 10.20 -1.97 16.13
C TRP A 122 9.17 -2.52 17.11
N ALA A 123 9.57 -3.35 18.07
CA ALA A 123 8.68 -3.88 19.11
C ALA A 123 8.09 -2.80 20.01
N GLN A 124 8.83 -1.71 20.25
CA GLN A 124 8.45 -0.60 21.14
C GLN A 124 7.46 0.36 20.48
N ILE A 125 7.41 0.42 19.14
CA ILE A 125 6.45 1.23 18.39
C ILE A 125 5.06 0.60 18.53
N LYS A 126 4.17 1.22 19.32
CA LYS A 126 2.77 0.78 19.50
C LYS A 126 1.85 1.44 18.48
N THR A 127 2.14 2.69 18.14
CA THR A 127 1.42 3.51 17.18
C THR A 127 2.40 4.22 16.26
N GLU A 128 1.94 4.69 15.09
CA GLU A 128 2.79 5.45 14.15
C GLU A 128 3.38 6.74 14.76
N LYS A 129 2.77 7.26 15.83
CA LYS A 129 3.24 8.44 16.57
C LYS A 129 4.49 8.15 17.38
N ASP A 130 4.69 6.90 17.80
CA ASP A 130 5.87 6.46 18.56
C ASP A 130 7.09 6.27 17.64
N CYS A 131 6.87 6.18 16.32
CA CYS A 131 7.94 6.04 15.34
C CYS A 131 8.56 7.41 15.02
N THR A 132 9.84 7.57 15.37
CA THR A 132 10.64 8.80 15.17
C THR A 132 11.05 9.05 13.73
N TYR A 133 10.76 8.12 12.81
CA TYR A 133 11.09 8.27 11.40
C TYR A 133 10.28 9.38 10.73
N THR A 134 10.97 10.37 10.17
CA THR A 134 10.37 11.54 9.50
C THR A 134 10.70 11.64 8.01
N GLY A 135 11.51 10.73 7.46
CA GLY A 135 11.97 10.79 6.06
C GLY A 135 10.92 10.42 5.00
N LEU A 136 9.83 9.77 5.41
CA LEU A 136 8.86 9.20 4.48
C LEU A 136 8.17 10.24 3.57
N PRO A 137 7.71 11.41 4.06
CA PRO A 137 7.06 12.42 3.21
C PRO A 137 8.00 13.03 2.17
N GLU A 138 9.27 13.25 2.51
CA GLU A 138 10.25 13.78 1.56
C GLU A 138 10.55 12.76 0.46
N LEU A 139 10.72 11.48 0.85
CA LEU A 139 10.89 10.39 -0.11
C LEU A 139 9.67 10.25 -1.01
N LEU A 140 8.44 10.40 -0.47
CA LEU A 140 7.21 10.41 -1.27
C LEU A 140 7.35 11.38 -2.43
N VAL A 141 7.51 12.67 -2.13
CA VAL A 141 7.61 13.74 -3.14
C VAL A 141 8.72 13.48 -4.17
N LYS A 142 9.89 13.03 -3.72
CA LYS A 142 11.03 12.70 -4.60
C LYS A 142 10.67 11.61 -5.61
N TRP A 143 10.00 10.56 -5.15
CA TRP A 143 9.59 9.45 -6.01
C TRP A 143 8.42 9.82 -6.91
N GLN A 144 7.57 10.79 -6.55
CA GLN A 144 6.54 11.30 -7.44
C GLN A 144 7.11 12.03 -8.68
N ASN A 145 8.33 12.57 -8.59
CA ASN A 145 9.00 13.26 -9.70
C ASN A 145 9.73 12.25 -10.62
N PRO A 146 9.28 12.07 -11.89
CA PRO A 146 9.88 11.08 -12.79
C PRO A 146 11.37 11.29 -13.04
N ARG A 147 11.84 12.56 -13.09
CA ARG A 147 13.25 12.86 -13.34
C ARG A 147 14.15 12.40 -12.20
N GLU A 148 13.68 12.57 -10.97
CA GLU A 148 14.40 12.13 -9.77
C GLU A 148 14.33 10.61 -9.61
N ALA A 149 13.14 10.03 -9.80
CA ALA A 149 12.94 8.58 -9.78
C ALA A 149 13.82 7.86 -10.82
N ASP A 150 13.92 8.39 -12.05
CA ASP A 150 14.77 7.86 -13.12
C ASP A 150 16.25 7.91 -12.75
N ALA A 151 16.74 9.04 -12.21
CA ALA A 151 18.13 9.15 -11.78
C ALA A 151 18.45 8.11 -10.70
N MET A 152 17.53 7.88 -9.77
CA MET A 152 17.72 6.91 -8.69
C MET A 152 17.62 5.45 -9.13
N THR A 153 16.81 5.16 -10.15
CA THR A 153 16.65 3.80 -10.69
C THR A 153 17.78 3.41 -11.65
N ARG A 154 18.33 4.35 -12.43
CA ARG A 154 19.50 4.11 -13.31
C ARG A 154 20.75 3.74 -12.52
N VAL A 155 20.97 4.35 -11.36
CA VAL A 155 22.10 4.00 -10.48
C VAL A 155 21.98 2.57 -9.95
N GLN A 156 20.80 1.95 -10.04
CA GLN A 156 20.48 0.65 -9.47
C GLN A 156 20.28 -0.44 -10.54
N GLU A 157 21.08 -0.45 -11.60
CA GLU A 157 21.03 -1.48 -12.67
C GLU A 157 21.15 -2.94 -12.16
N GLU A 158 21.63 -3.15 -10.93
CA GLU A 158 21.79 -4.46 -10.29
C GLU A 158 20.59 -4.92 -9.44
N VAL A 159 19.35 -4.49 -9.73
CA VAL A 159 18.19 -5.13 -9.10
C VAL A 159 18.06 -6.54 -9.67
N GLU A 160 18.57 -7.52 -8.95
CA GLU A 160 18.36 -8.96 -9.17
C GLU A 160 16.92 -9.21 -9.64
N GLU A 161 16.80 -9.92 -10.76
CA GLU A 161 15.54 -10.34 -11.38
C GLU A 161 14.79 -11.28 -10.41
N THR A 162 14.22 -10.72 -9.36
CA THR A 162 13.44 -11.48 -8.41
C THR A 162 12.02 -11.56 -8.92
N LYS A 163 11.53 -12.78 -9.08
CA LYS A 163 10.16 -13.08 -9.50
C LYS A 163 9.16 -12.32 -8.64
N VAL A 164 8.44 -11.38 -9.25
CA VAL A 164 7.31 -10.71 -8.61
C VAL A 164 6.04 -11.51 -8.92
N VAL A 165 5.30 -11.86 -7.87
CA VAL A 165 4.00 -12.53 -8.02
C VAL A 165 2.93 -11.50 -8.35
N LEU A 166 2.17 -11.69 -9.43
CA LEU A 166 1.08 -10.81 -9.80
C LEU A 166 -0.28 -11.44 -9.44
N HIS A 167 -1.09 -10.68 -8.72
CA HIS A 167 -2.47 -10.98 -8.36
C HIS A 167 -3.40 -10.02 -9.12
N ASN A 168 -4.48 -10.53 -9.70
CA ASN A 168 -5.37 -9.70 -10.53
C ASN A 168 -6.39 -8.88 -9.74
N THR A 169 -6.68 -9.29 -8.50
CA THR A 169 -7.62 -8.64 -7.58
C THR A 169 -7.19 -8.88 -6.14
N ILE A 170 -7.63 -8.01 -5.21
CA ILE A 170 -7.43 -8.23 -3.77
C ILE A 170 -8.05 -9.56 -3.32
N GLN A 171 -9.19 -9.94 -3.89
CA GLN A 171 -9.86 -11.22 -3.60
C GLN A 171 -8.98 -12.44 -3.90
N SER A 172 -8.08 -12.36 -4.87
CA SER A 172 -7.17 -13.48 -5.23
C SER A 172 -6.06 -13.73 -4.20
N VAL A 173 -5.89 -12.84 -3.23
CA VAL A 173 -4.93 -12.96 -2.12
C VAL A 173 -5.60 -13.58 -0.88
N LEU A 174 -6.94 -13.64 -0.86
CA LEU A 174 -7.71 -14.17 0.27
C LEU A 174 -7.77 -15.70 0.28
N GLU A 175 -8.05 -16.27 1.45
CA GLU A 175 -8.24 -17.71 1.57
C GLU A 175 -9.55 -18.17 0.91
N ARG A 176 -9.61 -19.45 0.55
CA ARG A 176 -10.80 -20.03 -0.07
C ARG A 176 -12.00 -19.92 0.87
N GLY A 177 -13.02 -19.19 0.44
CA GLY A 177 -14.26 -18.98 1.21
C GLY A 177 -14.29 -17.67 1.99
N GLU A 178 -13.18 -16.94 2.09
CA GLU A 178 -13.16 -15.59 2.66
C GLU A 178 -13.69 -14.56 1.67
N LYS A 179 -14.42 -13.56 2.18
CA LYS A 179 -14.88 -12.41 1.41
C LYS A 179 -14.30 -11.13 1.98
N LEU A 180 -13.83 -10.26 1.09
CA LEU A 180 -13.31 -8.95 1.47
C LEU A 180 -14.34 -8.14 2.29
N ASP A 181 -15.63 -8.28 1.99
CA ASP A 181 -16.72 -7.59 2.69
C ASP A 181 -16.81 -7.98 4.17
N ASP A 182 -16.63 -9.27 4.46
CA ASP A 182 -16.71 -9.79 5.84
C ASP A 182 -15.51 -9.29 6.65
N LEU A 183 -14.32 -9.24 6.04
CA LEU A 183 -13.11 -8.69 6.65
C LEU A 183 -13.24 -7.19 6.94
N ILE A 184 -13.87 -6.43 6.03
CA ILE A 184 -14.12 -5.00 6.22
C ILE A 184 -15.14 -4.77 7.34
N ALA A 185 -16.22 -5.56 7.36
CA ALA A 185 -17.25 -5.47 8.40
C ALA A 185 -16.65 -5.74 9.79
N ALA A 186 -15.78 -6.76 9.90
CA ALA A 186 -15.10 -7.14 11.13
C ALA A 186 -13.93 -6.21 11.54
N SER A 187 -13.41 -5.39 10.62
CA SER A 187 -12.24 -4.54 10.89
C SER A 187 -12.52 -3.48 11.96
N GLU A 188 -11.71 -3.46 13.02
CA GLU A 188 -11.72 -2.39 14.04
C GLU A 188 -10.95 -1.14 13.57
N GLY A 189 -10.08 -1.28 12.56
CA GLY A 189 -9.29 -0.18 12.01
C GLY A 189 -10.03 0.69 11.00
N LEU A 190 -11.27 0.36 10.67
CA LEU A 190 -12.12 1.13 9.77
C LEU A 190 -13.26 1.76 10.56
N SER A 191 -13.41 3.09 10.44
CA SER A 191 -14.56 3.78 11.00
C SER A 191 -15.86 3.35 10.31
N ASN A 192 -16.99 3.53 11.00
CA ASN A 192 -18.31 3.25 10.42
C ASN A 192 -18.55 4.04 9.12
N GLN A 193 -18.02 5.28 9.05
CA GLN A 193 -18.08 6.10 7.85
C GLN A 193 -17.32 5.45 6.69
N SER A 194 -16.12 4.93 6.92
CA SER A 194 -15.31 4.26 5.89
C SER A 194 -15.93 2.95 5.42
N LYS A 195 -16.51 2.16 6.34
CA LYS A 195 -17.25 0.93 5.98
C LYS A 195 -18.48 1.24 5.12
N LEU A 196 -19.23 2.27 5.48
CA LEU A 196 -20.38 2.74 4.69
C LEU A 196 -19.94 3.28 3.33
N PHE A 197 -18.88 4.09 3.29
CA PHE A 197 -18.30 4.63 2.07
C PHE A 197 -17.91 3.51 1.09
N TYR A 198 -17.18 2.50 1.56
CA TYR A 198 -16.82 1.34 0.75
C TYR A 198 -18.07 0.58 0.24
N THR A 199 -19.05 0.35 1.11
CA THR A 199 -20.28 -0.38 0.73
C THR A 199 -21.09 0.39 -0.32
N GLN A 200 -21.23 1.70 -0.14
CA GLN A 200 -21.92 2.59 -1.08
C GLN A 200 -21.17 2.64 -2.41
N ALA A 201 -19.85 2.83 -2.35
CA ALA A 201 -18.99 2.77 -3.52
C ALA A 201 -19.27 1.47 -4.28
N ARG A 202 -19.13 0.28 -3.68
CA ARG A 202 -19.38 -1.00 -4.39
C ARG A 202 -20.77 -1.13 -5.01
N LYS A 203 -21.83 -0.64 -4.35
CA LYS A 203 -23.21 -0.72 -4.87
C LYS A 203 -23.40 0.11 -6.14
N MET A 204 -22.80 1.29 -6.20
CA MET A 204 -22.93 2.21 -7.34
C MET A 204 -22.30 1.70 -8.65
N ASN A 205 -21.63 0.55 -8.59
CA ASN A 205 -20.73 0.02 -9.63
C ASN A 205 -21.28 -1.27 -10.19
N LYS A 206 -22.03 -1.97 -9.35
CA LYS A 206 -22.85 -3.11 -9.72
C LYS A 206 -24.10 -2.68 -10.51
N CYS A 207 -24.49 -1.41 -10.45
CA CYS A 207 -25.71 -0.88 -11.10
C CYS A 207 -25.52 -0.41 -12.56
N CYS A 208 -24.43 -0.76 -13.24
CA CYS A 208 -24.25 -0.51 -14.68
C CYS A 208 -23.93 -1.81 -15.41
N GLY A 209 -24.80 -2.81 -15.22
CA GLY A 209 -24.67 -4.13 -15.84
C GLY A 209 -26.00 -4.64 -16.40
N TRP A 210 -26.80 -3.80 -17.06
CA TRP A 210 -27.90 -4.21 -17.94
C TRP A 210 -28.13 -3.13 -19.00
N THR A 211 -27.87 -3.47 -20.27
CA THR A 211 -28.19 -2.79 -21.56
C THR A 211 -27.90 -1.31 -21.70
#